data_AF-U7R4L3-F1
#
_entry.id   AF-U7R4L3-F1
#
_cell.length_a   1.000
_cell.length_b   1.000
_cell.length_c   1.000
_cell.angle_alpha   90.00
_cell.angle_beta   90.00
_cell.angle_gamma   90.00
#
_symmetry.space_group_name_H-M   'P 1'
#
loop_
_entity.id
_entity.type
_entity.pdbx_description
1 polymer ?
#
loop_
_entity_poly.entity_id
_entity_poly.type
_entity_poly.pdbx_seq_one_letter_code
_entity_poly.pdbx_strand_id
1 'polypeptide(L)' 'MKSIDRQSWLVKFRRAKCQDTLDTMRDAAIRNYEGNIRVIADIILAHETRETEIEKGVFCRVPRCPSFTPGG' A
#
# COMPACT_ATOMS: atom_id res chain seq x y z
N MET A 1 15.55 -1.80 -16.62
CA MET A 1 14.55 -1.01 -15.86
C MET A 1 13.84 -1.94 -14.90
N LYS A 2 13.92 -1.73 -13.58
CA LYS A 2 13.11 -2.50 -12.63
C LYS A 2 11.67 -2.03 -12.77
N SER A 3 10.84 -2.83 -13.44
CA SER A 3 9.40 -2.65 -13.46
C SER A 3 8.90 -2.58 -12.01
N ILE A 4 8.20 -1.51 -11.66
CA ILE A 4 7.60 -1.39 -10.32
C ILE A 4 6.40 -2.34 -10.32
N ASP A 5 6.56 -3.46 -9.63
CA ASP A 5 5.53 -4.50 -9.53
C ASP A 5 4.38 -4.07 -8.60
N ARG A 6 3.16 -4.56 -8.85
CA ARG A 6 1.97 -4.40 -8.00
C ARG A 6 2.27 -4.53 -6.50
N GLN A 7 3.08 -5.51 -6.10
CA GLN A 7 3.41 -5.73 -4.68
C GLN A 7 4.20 -4.56 -4.09
N SER A 8 5.07 -3.94 -4.89
CA SER A 8 5.83 -2.75 -4.47
C SER A 8 4.90 -1.56 -4.21
N TRP A 9 3.85 -1.41 -5.01
CA TRP A 9 2.81 -0.39 -4.79
C TRP A 9 1.96 -0.70 -3.57
N LEU A 10 1.57 -1.96 -3.38
CA LEU A 10 0.78 -2.38 -2.23
C LEU A 10 1.50 -2.12 -0.90
N VAL A 11 2.81 -2.35 -0.84
CA VAL A 11 3.64 -2.03 0.33
C VAL A 11 3.63 -0.53 0.64
N LYS A 12 3.64 0.33 -0.38
CA LYS A 12 3.50 1.79 -0.19
C LYS A 12 2.11 2.14 0.33
N PHE A 13 1.05 1.63 -0.30
CA PHE A 13 -0.34 1.91 0.08
C PHE A 13 -0.75 1.36 1.44
N ARG A 14 -0.09 0.31 1.94
CA ARG A 14 -0.30 -0.19 3.32
C ARG A 14 0.01 0.83 4.41
N ARG A 15 0.75 1.91 4.11
CA ARG A 15 0.95 3.04 5.03
C ARG A 15 -0.33 3.83 5.26
N ALA A 16 -1.25 3.83 4.29
CA ALA A 16 -2.56 4.45 4.44
C ALA A 16 -3.44 3.61 5.38
N LYS A 17 -3.94 4.26 6.43
CA LYS A 17 -4.86 3.69 7.42
C LYS A 17 -6.32 4.09 7.18
N CYS A 18 -6.55 5.05 6.30
CA CYS A 18 -7.88 5.54 5.95
C CYS A 18 -7.99 5.65 4.42
N GLN A 19 -9.21 5.56 3.92
CA GLN A 19 -9.49 5.58 2.48
C GLN A 19 -9.14 6.93 1.84
N ASP A 20 -9.39 8.04 2.54
CA ASP A 20 -9.01 9.39 2.11
C ASP A 20 -7.51 9.53 1.82
N THR A 21 -6.67 9.05 2.73
CA THR A 21 -5.21 9.03 2.55
C THR A 21 -4.80 8.11 1.40
N LEU A 22 -5.48 6.98 1.23
CA LEU A 22 -5.21 6.02 0.17
C LEU A 22 -5.52 6.61 -1.21
N ASP A 23 -6.66 7.30 -1.37
CA ASP A 23 -7.06 7.97 -2.61
C ASP A 23 -6.07 9.10 -2.96
N THR A 24 -5.67 9.91 -1.97
CA THR A 24 -4.64 10.95 -2.16
C THR A 24 -3.32 10.36 -2.64
N MET A 25 -2.90 9.21 -2.08
CA MET A 25 -1.69 8.51 -2.51
C MET A 25 -1.82 7.93 -3.92
N ARG A 26 -3.01 7.44 -4.32
CA ARG A 26 -3.29 6.97 -5.68
C ARG A 26 -3.15 8.12 -6.66
N ASP A 27 -3.81 9.24 -6.39
CA ASP A 27 -3.86 10.39 -7.28
C ASP A 27 -2.47 11.01 -7.49
N ALA A 28 -1.68 11.11 -6.41
CA ALA A 28 -0.27 11.50 -6.51
C ALA A 28 0.56 10.50 -7.34
N ALA A 29 0.33 9.19 -7.17
CA ALA A 29 1.05 8.17 -7.93
C ALA A 29 0.69 8.22 -9.43
N ILE A 30 -0.59 8.35 -9.78
CA ILE A 30 -1.03 8.43 -11.18
C ILE A 30 -0.38 9.63 -11.87
N ARG A 31 -0.39 10.82 -11.23
CA ARG A 31 0.26 12.03 -11.77
C ARG A 31 1.77 11.87 -11.96
N ASN A 32 2.45 11.14 -11.08
CA ASN A 32 3.89 10.88 -11.20
C ASN A 32 4.26 9.90 -12.32
N TYR A 33 3.33 9.03 -12.72
CA TYR A 33 3.54 8.01 -13.75
C TYR A 33 2.64 8.22 -14.97
N GLU A 34 2.19 9.46 -15.18
CA GLU A 34 1.35 9.84 -16.31
C GLU A 34 2.04 9.43 -17.63
N GLY A 35 1.30 8.75 -18.50
CA GLY A 35 1.82 8.18 -19.76
C GLY A 35 2.37 6.76 -19.66
N ASN A 36 2.54 6.19 -18.46
CA ASN A 36 2.96 4.79 -18.30
C ASN A 36 1.78 3.89 -17.87
N ILE A 37 0.97 3.50 -18.85
CA ILE A 37 -0.31 2.79 -18.65
C ILE A 37 -0.14 1.50 -17.82
N ARG A 38 0.96 0.76 -18.02
CA ARG A 38 1.23 -0.46 -17.26
C ARG A 38 1.36 -0.17 -15.76
N VAL A 39 2.15 0.85 -15.41
CA VAL A 39 2.36 1.25 -14.01
C VAL A 39 1.08 1.80 -13.40
N ILE A 40 0.28 2.53 -14.18
CA ILE A 40 -1.03 3.03 -13.73
C ILE A 40 -1.97 1.87 -13.41
N ALA A 41 -2.01 0.82 -14.23
CA ALA A 41 -2.80 -0.38 -13.95
C ALA A 41 -2.35 -1.06 -12.64
N ASP A 42 -1.05 -1.21 -12.41
CA ASP A 42 -0.52 -1.75 -11.15
C ASP A 42 -0.87 -0.89 -9.93
N ILE A 43 -0.87 0.45 -10.08
CA ILE A 43 -1.28 1.41 -9.06
C ILE A 43 -2.76 1.19 -8.69
N ILE A 44 -3.65 1.09 -9.68
CA ILE A 44 -5.09 0.91 -9.46
C ILE A 44 -5.36 -0.43 -8.77
N LEU A 45 -4.78 -1.53 -9.26
CA LEU A 45 -4.97 -2.85 -8.66
C LEU A 45 -4.45 -2.92 -7.21
N ALA A 46 -3.34 -2.24 -6.93
CA ALA A 46 -2.81 -2.15 -5.57
C ALA A 46 -3.69 -1.27 -4.65
N HIS A 47 -4.32 -0.22 -5.18
CA HIS A 47 -5.29 0.61 -4.48
C HIS A 47 -6.52 -0.19 -4.07
N GLU A 48 -7.19 -0.86 -5.02
CA GLU A 48 -8.38 -1.68 -4.75
C GLU A 48 -8.10 -2.78 -3.73
N THR A 49 -6.94 -3.43 -3.85
CA THR A 49 -6.50 -4.42 -2.85
C THR A 49 -6.41 -3.80 -1.46
N ARG A 50 -5.88 -2.57 -1.34
CA ARG A 50 -5.75 -1.91 -0.04
C ARG A 50 -7.10 -1.40 0.49
N GLU A 51 -8.00 -0.94 -0.37
CA GLU A 51 -9.37 -0.59 0.03
C GLU A 51 -10.08 -1.76 0.69
N THR A 52 -10.06 -2.93 0.04
CA THR A 52 -10.66 -4.15 0.60
C THR A 52 -10.07 -4.50 1.98
N GLU A 53 -8.77 -4.31 2.16
CA GLU A 53 -8.12 -4.54 3.45
C GLU A 53 -8.57 -3.54 4.53
N ILE A 54 -8.76 -2.25 4.16
CA ILE A 54 -9.28 -1.23 5.07
C ILE A 54 -10.72 -1.53 5.45
N GLU A 55 -11.57 -1.89 4.48
CA GLU A 55 -12.98 -2.26 4.71
C GLU A 55 -13.10 -3.48 5.63
N LYS A 56 -12.19 -4.46 5.51
CA LYS A 56 -12.12 -5.64 6.38
C LYS A 56 -11.46 -5.36 7.74
N GLY A 57 -10.98 -4.14 7.99
CA GLY A 57 -10.24 -3.79 9.21
C GLY A 57 -8.84 -4.44 9.30
N VAL A 58 -8.31 -4.93 8.18
CA VAL A 58 -6.97 -5.51 8.06
C VAL A 58 -5.97 -4.38 7.89
N PHE A 59 -5.54 -3.82 9.02
CA PHE A 59 -4.35 -2.98 9.07
C PHE A 59 -3.14 -3.89 9.15
N CYS A 60 -2.05 -3.54 8.46
CA CYS A 60 -0.77 -4.23 8.68
C CYS A 60 -0.46 -4.19 10.18
N ARG A 61 -0.72 -5.31 10.86
CA ARG A 61 -0.04 -5.64 12.09
C ARG A 61 1.41 -5.80 11.65
N VAL A 62 2.21 -4.74 11.79
CA VAL A 62 3.63 -4.97 12.08
C VAL A 62 3.62 -6.09 13.11
N PRO A 63 4.20 -7.27 12.85
CA PRO A 63 4.36 -8.25 13.90
C PRO A 63 5.04 -7.47 15.01
N ARG A 64 4.34 -7.29 16.13
CA ARG A 64 4.96 -6.67 17.29
C ARG A 64 6.26 -7.43 17.46
N CYS A 65 7.38 -6.70 17.52
CA CYS A 65 8.67 -7.28 17.82
C CYS A 65 8.46 -8.36 18.88
N PRO A 66 8.95 -9.61 18.71
CA PRO A 66 8.78 -10.64 19.71
C PRO A 66 9.28 -10.03 21.02
N SER A 67 8.35 -9.95 21.97
CA SER A 67 8.48 -9.24 23.22
C SER A 67 9.87 -9.51 23.81
N PHE A 68 10.64 -8.45 24.03
CA PHE A 68 11.84 -8.53 24.84
C PHE A 68 11.39 -9.02 26.22
N THR A 69 11.59 -10.29 26.53
CA THR A 69 11.41 -10.83 27.87
C THR A 69 12.61 -10.37 28.70
N PRO A 70 12.47 -9.46 29.68
CA PRO A 70 13.52 -9.27 30.66
C PRO A 70 13.58 -10.58 31.48
N GLY A 71 14.71 -11.28 31.39
CA GLY A 71 14.97 -12.46 32.21
C GLY A 71 14.90 -12.08 33.68
N GLY A 72 14.13 -12.86 34.44
CA GLY A 72 14.12 -12.83 35.90
C GLY A 72 15.32 -13.55 36.50
#